data_AF-A0A077KH40-F1
#
_entry.id   AF-A0A077KH40-F1
#
_cell.length_a   1.000
_cell.length_b   1.000
_cell.length_c   1.000
_cell.angle_alpha   90.00
_cell.angle_beta   90.00
_cell.angle_gamma   90.00
#
_symmetry.space_group_name_H-M   'P 1'
#
loop_
_entity.id
_entity.type
_entity.pdbx_description
1 polymer ?
#
loop_
_entity_poly.entity_id
_entity_poly.type
_entity_poly.pdbx_seq_one_letter_code
_entity_poly.pdbx_strand_id
1 'polypeptide(L)'
;MQNYIDIETIPNCKIEEGKFEWGEPYQDYTPVFILKRFSSSKLENSIIIFGENNCKQQLLSLYNVIINHEELERIENYTEEELSRKALLELINFYINKNENLLAPWDKYTIGLMEYDYIEYIEKQLKDCFCYVKI
;
A
#
# COMPACT_ATOMS: atom_id res chain seq x y z
N MET A 1 -12.10 -20.46 -17.90
CA MET A 1 -11.57 -19.26 -17.23
C MET A 1 -10.62 -19.76 -16.18
N GLN A 2 -9.32 -19.58 -16.40
CA GLN A 2 -8.29 -19.98 -15.44
C GLN A 2 -8.07 -18.81 -14.49
N ASN A 3 -8.03 -19.12 -13.19
CA ASN A 3 -7.82 -18.15 -12.13
C ASN A 3 -6.77 -18.74 -11.20
N TYR A 4 -5.72 -17.97 -10.94
CA TYR A 4 -4.69 -18.34 -9.99
C TYR A 4 -4.22 -17.11 -9.22
N ILE A 5 -3.61 -17.36 -8.07
CA ILE A 5 -3.00 -16.34 -7.24
C ILE A 5 -1.49 -16.43 -7.44
N ASP A 6 -0.90 -15.36 -7.95
CA ASP A 6 0.54 -15.19 -7.92
C ASP A 6 0.96 -14.80 -6.49
N ILE A 7 1.79 -15.65 -5.89
CA ILE A 7 2.34 -15.50 -4.54
C ILE A 7 3.77 -14.95 -4.55
N GLU A 8 4.32 -14.67 -5.73
CA GLU A 8 5.65 -14.07 -5.89
C GLU A 8 5.63 -12.54 -5.73
N THR A 9 4.43 -11.93 -5.73
CA THR A 9 4.25 -10.50 -5.46
C THR A 9 3.72 -10.26 -4.05
N ILE A 10 4.04 -9.11 -3.48
CA ILE A 10 3.43 -8.61 -2.24
C ILE A 10 2.79 -7.24 -2.55
N PRO A 11 1.48 -7.06 -2.31
CA PRO A 11 0.52 -8.12 -1.98
C PRO A 11 0.44 -9.18 -3.09
N ASN A 12 -0.12 -10.34 -2.76
CA ASN A 12 -0.38 -11.37 -3.76
C ASN A 12 -1.28 -10.80 -4.87
N CYS A 13 -1.15 -11.30 -6.10
CA CYS A 13 -1.94 -10.83 -7.23
C CYS A 13 -2.87 -11.93 -7.72
N LYS A 14 -4.17 -11.65 -7.79
CA LYS A 14 -5.15 -12.51 -8.45
C LYS A 14 -5.11 -12.25 -9.95
N ILE A 15 -4.97 -13.30 -10.74
CA ILE A 15 -4.86 -13.24 -12.20
C ILE A 15 -6.04 -13.97 -12.83
N GLU A 16 -6.81 -13.24 -13.63
CA GLU A 16 -8.00 -13.77 -14.30
C GLU A 16 -7.86 -13.68 -15.81
N GLU A 17 -7.97 -14.81 -16.50
CA GLU A 17 -7.88 -14.87 -17.96
C GLU A 17 -9.26 -14.72 -18.60
N GLY A 18 -9.38 -13.72 -19.48
CA GLY A 18 -10.57 -13.44 -20.24
C GLY A 18 -10.33 -13.46 -21.74
N LYS A 19 -11.41 -13.26 -22.50
CA LYS A 19 -11.37 -12.98 -23.93
C LYS A 19 -12.37 -11.88 -24.25
N PHE A 20 -11.96 -10.91 -25.06
CA PHE A 20 -12.87 -9.92 -25.61
C PHE A 20 -13.89 -10.58 -26.54
N GLU A 21 -14.97 -9.86 -26.85
CA GLU A 21 -16.02 -10.35 -27.76
C GLU A 21 -15.48 -10.70 -29.15
N TRP A 22 -14.40 -10.04 -29.59
CA TRP A 22 -13.69 -10.32 -30.83
C TRP A 22 -12.64 -11.45 -30.72
N GLY A 23 -12.56 -12.12 -29.57
CA GLY A 23 -11.78 -13.35 -29.36
C GLY A 23 -10.34 -13.16 -28.88
N GLU A 24 -9.84 -11.92 -28.79
CA GLU A 24 -8.51 -11.61 -28.27
C GLU A 24 -8.44 -11.90 -26.76
N PRO A 25 -7.42 -12.65 -26.29
CA PRO A 25 -7.25 -12.93 -24.86
C PRO A 25 -6.73 -11.72 -24.09
N TYR A 26 -7.13 -11.61 -22.83
CA TYR A 26 -6.59 -10.63 -21.88
C TYR A 26 -6.41 -11.24 -20.50
N GLN A 27 -5.62 -10.56 -19.67
CA GLN A 27 -5.41 -10.91 -18.27
C GLN A 27 -5.74 -9.69 -17.39
N ASP A 28 -6.59 -9.89 -16.40
CA ASP A 28 -6.85 -8.91 -15.36
C ASP A 28 -5.99 -9.22 -14.13
N TYR A 29 -5.30 -8.20 -13.62
CA TYR A 29 -4.43 -8.29 -12.45
C TYR A 29 -5.04 -7.52 -11.30
N THR A 30 -5.43 -8.22 -10.24
CA THR A 30 -6.05 -7.61 -9.06
C THR A 30 -5.20 -7.88 -7.81
N PRO A 31 -4.52 -6.87 -7.25
CA PRO A 31 -3.83 -6.99 -5.97
C PRO A 31 -4.78 -7.40 -4.84
N VAL A 32 -4.34 -8.36 -4.00
CA VAL A 32 -5.09 -8.90 -2.87
C VAL A 32 -4.49 -8.37 -1.58
N PHE A 33 -4.96 -7.19 -1.15
CA PHE A 33 -4.40 -6.48 0.00
C PHE A 33 -4.67 -7.18 1.34
N ILE A 34 -3.69 -7.06 2.25
CA ILE A 34 -3.80 -7.44 3.66
C ILE A 34 -4.45 -6.27 4.40
N LEU A 35 -5.73 -6.43 4.74
CA LEU A 35 -6.61 -5.39 5.29
C LEU A 35 -6.95 -5.61 6.76
N LYS A 36 -5.96 -5.88 7.60
CA LYS A 36 -6.20 -6.06 9.04
C LYS A 36 -5.88 -4.76 9.78
N ARG A 37 -6.69 -4.42 10.78
CA ARG A 37 -6.36 -3.34 11.73
C ARG A 37 -5.40 -3.87 12.79
N PHE A 38 -4.27 -3.21 12.95
CA PHE A 38 -3.18 -3.61 13.84
C PHE A 38 -2.96 -2.63 14.99
N SER A 39 -3.36 -1.37 14.83
CA SER A 39 -3.26 -0.34 15.87
C SER A 39 -4.54 0.49 15.97
N SER A 40 -4.75 1.09 17.14
CA SER A 40 -5.74 2.15 17.36
C SER A 40 -5.28 3.49 16.81
N SER A 41 -3.97 3.71 16.69
CA SER A 41 -3.41 4.89 16.04
C SER A 41 -3.63 4.82 14.53
N LYS A 42 -4.15 5.89 13.93
CA LYS A 42 -4.43 5.90 12.49
C LYS A 42 -3.12 5.96 11.71
N LEU A 43 -2.19 6.82 12.12
CA LEU A 43 -0.87 6.93 11.47
C LEU A 43 -0.08 5.62 11.57
N GLU A 44 0.03 5.03 12.76
CA GLU A 44 0.73 3.76 12.94
C GLU A 44 0.06 2.63 12.14
N ASN A 45 -1.27 2.53 12.18
CA ASN A 45 -2.00 1.52 11.44
C ASN A 45 -1.83 1.68 9.92
N SER A 46 -1.73 2.92 9.42
CA SER A 46 -1.47 3.22 8.00
C SER A 46 -0.07 2.74 7.60
N ILE A 47 0.95 3.03 8.42
CA ILE A 47 2.33 2.55 8.20
C ILE A 47 2.36 1.02 8.14
N ILE A 48 1.67 0.33 9.06
CA ILE A 48 1.61 -1.13 9.07
C ILE A 48 0.95 -1.66 7.80
N ILE A 49 -0.19 -1.10 7.39
CA ILE A 49 -0.89 -1.55 6.18
C ILE A 49 -0.05 -1.31 4.93
N PHE A 50 0.61 -0.16 4.80
CA PHE A 50 1.53 0.09 3.69
C PHE A 50 2.73 -0.86 3.72
N GLY A 51 3.23 -1.17 4.91
CA GLY A 51 4.28 -2.15 5.15
C GLY A 51 3.92 -3.56 4.71
N GLU A 52 2.78 -4.08 5.17
CA GLU A 52 2.32 -5.43 4.81
C GLU A 52 1.95 -5.57 3.33
N ASN A 53 1.65 -4.46 2.66
CA ASN A 53 1.25 -4.42 1.25
C ASN A 53 2.32 -3.81 0.33
N ASN A 54 3.56 -3.71 0.78
CA ASN A 54 4.69 -3.29 -0.06
C ASN A 54 4.50 -1.91 -0.75
N CYS A 55 3.78 -0.98 -0.13
CA CYS A 55 3.65 0.40 -0.63
C CYS A 55 4.91 1.22 -0.25
N LYS A 56 6.04 0.93 -0.91
CA LYS A 56 7.36 1.51 -0.61
C LYS A 56 7.39 3.02 -0.80
N GLN A 57 6.78 3.55 -1.86
CA GLN A 57 6.79 4.99 -2.15
C GLN A 57 6.05 5.76 -1.05
N GLN A 58 4.92 5.25 -0.58
CA GLN A 58 4.19 5.85 0.54
C GLN A 58 4.97 5.78 1.85
N LEU A 59 5.62 4.65 2.16
CA LEU A 59 6.48 4.52 3.34
C LEU A 59 7.63 5.54 3.32
N LEU A 60 8.32 5.68 2.18
CA LEU A 60 9.40 6.67 2.01
C LEU A 60 8.88 8.11 2.13
N SER A 61 7.70 8.38 1.60
CA SER A 61 7.08 9.71 1.70
C SER A 61 6.71 10.06 3.14
N LEU A 62 6.11 9.12 3.86
CA LEU A 62 5.82 9.26 5.30
C LEU A 62 7.10 9.44 6.12
N TYR A 63 8.15 8.67 5.83
CA TYR A 63 9.44 8.82 6.51
C TYR A 63 9.96 10.25 6.40
N ASN A 64 9.99 10.79 5.18
CA ASN A 64 10.47 12.14 4.90
C ASN A 64 9.63 13.21 5.60
N VAL A 65 8.30 13.05 5.60
CA VAL A 65 7.40 14.00 6.28
C VAL A 65 7.59 13.97 7.79
N ILE A 66 7.67 12.78 8.39
CA ILE A 66 7.82 12.61 9.84
C ILE A 66 9.19 13.11 10.33
N ILE A 67 10.27 12.85 9.57
CA ILE A 67 11.61 13.32 9.97
C ILE A 67 11.77 14.83 9.84
N ASN A 68 11.04 15.46 8.92
CA ASN A 68 11.04 16.91 8.72
C ASN A 68 10.02 17.65 9.60
N HIS A 69 9.23 16.94 10.40
CA HIS A 69 8.17 17.52 11.23
C HIS A 69 7.04 18.20 10.43
N GLU A 70 6.72 17.67 9.25
CA GLU A 70 5.73 18.21 8.32
C GLU A 70 4.39 17.46 8.39
N GLU A 71 4.13 16.70 9.45
CA GLU A 71 3.01 15.74 9.53
C GLU A 71 1.65 16.44 9.32
N LEU A 72 1.44 17.59 9.94
CA LEU A 72 0.20 18.37 9.84
C LEU A 72 -0.06 18.96 8.46
N GLU A 73 1.01 19.29 7.74
CA GLU A 73 0.90 19.98 6.45
C GLU A 73 0.75 19.00 5.30
N ARG A 74 1.33 17.80 5.43
CA ARG A 74 1.54 16.88 4.31
C ARG A 74 0.89 15.51 4.46
N ILE A 75 0.50 15.11 5.66
CA ILE A 75 -0.20 13.85 5.88
C ILE A 75 -1.70 14.10 5.91
N GLU A 76 -2.39 13.54 4.93
CA GLU A 76 -3.86 13.56 4.88
C GLU A 76 -4.45 12.81 6.07
N ASN A 77 -5.60 13.27 6.59
CA ASN A 77 -6.33 12.64 7.69
C ASN A 77 -5.58 12.48 9.02
N TYR A 78 -4.40 13.12 9.16
CA TYR A 78 -3.64 13.14 10.41
C TYR A 78 -4.34 14.04 11.45
N THR A 79 -4.42 13.57 12.70
CA THR A 79 -5.17 14.25 13.77
C THR A 79 -4.29 14.55 14.99
N GLU A 80 -3.03 14.91 14.78
CA GLU A 80 -2.07 15.26 15.86
C GLU A 80 -1.99 14.18 16.96
N GLU A 81 -1.89 12.92 16.54
CA GLU A 81 -1.77 11.82 17.50
C GLU A 81 -0.44 11.92 18.27
N GLU A 82 -0.50 11.77 19.59
CA GLU A 82 0.68 11.75 20.45
C GLU A 82 1.40 10.39 20.31
N LEU A 83 2.33 10.34 19.34
CA LEU A 83 3.08 9.15 19.00
C LEU A 83 4.58 9.40 19.13
N SER A 84 5.31 8.34 19.48
CA SER A 84 6.77 8.39 19.46
C SER A 84 7.27 8.44 18.01
N ARG A 85 7.71 9.62 17.57
CA ARG A 85 8.33 9.82 16.25
C ARG A 85 9.43 8.80 15.98
N LYS A 86 10.29 8.56 16.98
CA LYS A 86 11.36 7.56 16.88
C LYS A 86 10.80 6.17 16.57
N ALA A 87 9.73 5.75 17.26
CA ALA A 87 9.11 4.45 17.02
C ALA A 87 8.47 4.37 15.63
N LEU A 88 7.82 5.44 15.14
CA LEU A 88 7.26 5.48 13.79
C LEU A 88 8.35 5.35 12.71
N LEU A 89 9.46 6.07 12.86
CA LEU A 89 10.59 5.99 11.92
C LEU A 89 11.26 4.61 11.95
N GLU A 90 11.41 4.00 13.13
CA GLU A 90 11.91 2.63 13.27
C GLU A 90 10.97 1.61 12.60
N LEU A 91 9.65 1.78 12.75
CA LEU A 91 8.65 0.93 12.12
C LEU A 91 8.68 1.05 10.58
N ILE A 92 8.78 2.27 10.06
CA ILE A 92 8.89 2.49 8.61
C ILE A 92 10.17 1.84 8.07
N ASN A 93 11.32 2.06 8.73
CA ASN A 93 12.59 1.45 8.33
C ASN A 93 12.55 -0.08 8.36
N PHE A 94 11.89 -0.67 9.37
CA PHE A 94 11.65 -2.10 9.41
C PHE A 94 10.94 -2.60 8.15
N TYR A 95 9.87 -1.93 7.73
CA TYR A 95 9.12 -2.33 6.55
C TYR A 95 9.88 -2.07 5.24
N ILE A 96 10.61 -0.97 5.12
CA ILE A 96 11.48 -0.71 3.97
C ILE A 96 12.49 -1.86 3.81
N ASN A 97 13.15 -2.25 4.89
CA ASN A 97 14.12 -3.36 4.87
C ASN A 97 13.47 -4.72 4.60
N LYS A 98 12.32 -5.01 5.23
CA LYS A 98 11.53 -6.23 4.99
C LYS A 98 11.17 -6.37 3.52
N ASN A 99 10.85 -5.25 2.88
CA ASN A 99 10.29 -5.22 1.54
C ASN A 99 11.32 -4.98 0.44
N GLU A 100 12.59 -4.71 0.76
CA GLU A 100 13.62 -4.26 -0.19
C GLU A 100 13.62 -5.06 -1.49
N ASN A 101 13.64 -6.39 -1.39
CA ASN A 101 13.74 -7.31 -2.52
C ASN A 101 12.39 -7.91 -2.96
N LEU A 102 11.27 -7.43 -2.42
CA LEU A 102 9.93 -7.89 -2.79
C LEU A 102 9.40 -7.08 -3.98
N LEU A 103 8.75 -7.77 -4.91
CA LEU A 103 8.07 -7.18 -6.06
C LEU A 103 6.61 -6.88 -5.73
N ALA A 104 6.13 -5.69 -6.09
CA ALA A 104 4.71 -5.40 -6.05
C ALA A 104 4.01 -5.78 -7.37
N PRO A 105 2.68 -6.05 -7.35
CA PRO A 105 1.94 -6.35 -8.57
C PRO A 105 2.04 -5.26 -9.65
N TRP A 106 2.02 -3.99 -9.24
CA TRP A 106 2.13 -2.85 -10.16
C TRP A 106 3.52 -2.74 -10.82
N ASP A 107 4.57 -3.23 -10.15
CA ASP A 107 5.92 -3.30 -10.74
C ASP A 107 6.04 -4.49 -11.70
N LYS A 108 5.51 -5.67 -11.32
CA LYS A 108 5.63 -6.90 -12.11
C LYS A 108 4.80 -6.87 -13.40
N TYR A 109 3.56 -6.42 -13.30
CA TYR A 109 2.57 -6.52 -14.38
C TYR A 109 2.36 -5.21 -15.14
N THR A 110 3.05 -4.13 -14.78
CA THR A 110 2.94 -2.82 -15.43
C THR A 110 1.47 -2.38 -15.57
N ILE A 111 0.72 -2.50 -14.46
CA ILE A 111 -0.74 -2.31 -14.41
C ILE A 111 -1.16 -0.86 -14.77
N GLY A 112 -0.19 0.07 -14.84
CA GLY A 112 -0.44 1.48 -15.15
C GLY A 112 -1.06 2.27 -13.99
N LEU A 113 -1.14 1.64 -12.81
CA LEU A 113 -1.57 2.24 -11.55
C LEU A 113 -0.38 2.38 -10.61
N MET A 114 -0.38 3.46 -9.83
CA MET A 114 0.61 3.77 -8.80
C MET A 114 0.10 3.35 -7.42
N GLU A 115 0.97 3.29 -6.42
CA GLU A 115 0.58 2.98 -5.03
C GLU A 115 -0.57 3.86 -4.53
N TYR A 116 -0.56 5.14 -4.92
CA TYR A 116 -1.59 6.11 -4.58
C TYR A 116 -2.99 5.70 -5.05
N ASP A 117 -3.12 5.17 -6.27
CA ASP A 117 -4.42 4.77 -6.83
C ASP A 117 -5.06 3.63 -6.01
N TYR A 118 -4.23 2.82 -5.36
CA TYR A 118 -4.69 1.75 -4.50
C TYR A 118 -5.09 2.22 -3.09
N ILE A 119 -4.65 3.40 -2.62
CA ILE A 119 -5.04 3.90 -1.30
C ILE A 119 -6.56 4.04 -1.23
N GLU A 120 -7.17 4.72 -2.20
CA GLU A 120 -8.63 4.88 -2.24
C GLU A 120 -9.36 3.53 -2.33
N TYR A 121 -8.79 2.57 -3.05
CA TYR A 121 -9.33 1.22 -3.16
C TYR A 121 -9.32 0.51 -1.79
N ILE A 122 -8.20 0.57 -1.08
CA ILE A 122 -8.02 -0.03 0.25
C ILE A 122 -8.95 0.66 1.27
N GLU A 123 -9.05 1.99 1.26
CA GLU A 123 -9.96 2.76 2.14
C GLU A 123 -11.42 2.37 1.92
N LYS A 124 -11.87 2.24 0.66
CA LYS A 124 -13.23 1.79 0.33
C LYS A 124 -13.52 0.40 0.87
N GLN A 125 -12.55 -0.51 0.84
CA GLN A 125 -12.72 -1.87 1.37
C GLN A 125 -12.76 -1.90 2.90
N LEU A 126 -11.92 -1.11 3.56
CA LEU A 126 -11.85 -1.05 5.01
C LEU A 126 -12.91 -0.16 5.67
N LYS A 127 -13.56 0.72 4.89
CA LYS A 127 -14.47 1.77 5.38
C LYS A 127 -13.80 2.63 6.46
N ASP A 128 -12.52 2.89 6.28
CA ASP A 128 -11.68 3.73 7.16
C ASP A 128 -10.76 4.59 6.29
N CYS A 129 -10.26 5.68 6.84
CA CYS A 129 -9.32 6.58 6.16
C CYS A 129 -7.90 6.32 6.65
N PHE A 130 -6.92 6.42 5.75
CA PHE A 130 -5.51 6.33 6.11
C PHE A 130 -4.85 7.69 6.24
N CYS A 131 -3.75 7.68 6.98
CA CYS A 131 -2.73 8.71 6.96
C CYS A 131 -1.75 8.43 5.83
N TYR A 132 -1.75 9.27 4.79
CA TYR A 132 -0.89 9.10 3.61
C TYR A 132 -0.42 10.44 3.06
N VAL A 133 0.58 10.42 2.19
CA VAL A 133 1.11 11.62 1.54
C VAL A 133 0.61 11.66 0.10
N LYS A 134 -0.07 12.76 -0.28
CA LYS A 134 -0.39 13.02 -1.69
C LYS A 134 0.89 13.38 -2.44
N ILE A 135 1.15 12.69 -3.55
CA ILE A 135 2.31 12.87 -4.42
C ILE A 135 1.88 13.63 -5.67
#